data_AF-A0A6M7XWE3-F1
#
_entry.id   AF-A0A6M7XWE3-F1
#
_cell.length_a   1.000
_cell.length_b   1.000
_cell.length_c   1.000
_cell.angle_alpha   90.00
_cell.angle_beta   90.00
_cell.angle_gamma   90.00
#
_symmetry.space_group_name_H-M   'P 1'
#
loop_
_entity.id
_entity.type
_entity.pdbx_description
1 polymer ?
#
loop_
_entity_poly.entity_id
_entity_poly.type
_entity_poly.pdbx_seq_one_letter_code
_entity_poly.pdbx_strand_id
1 'polypeptide(L)'
;MLESLNAEIAAAQGRDQAAAGEFDRQKTAYVDHVRENLAGDIEGLGAAITVHLDLTLELLDIAASLGAEARERHVEMPGLVKDAAAAKRLIETVAFSAVRKMIGARL
;
A
#
# COMPACT_ATOMS: atom_id res chain seq x y z
N MET A 1 39.42 48.79 -5.34
CA MET A 1 37.95 48.73 -5.55
C MET A 1 37.54 47.49 -6.36
N LEU A 2 38.14 47.25 -7.53
CA LEU A 2 37.87 46.04 -8.34
C LEU A 2 38.25 44.71 -7.64
N GLU A 3 39.34 44.69 -6.87
CA GLU A 3 39.75 43.49 -6.11
C GLU A 3 38.76 43.11 -5.01
N SER A 4 38.16 44.10 -4.33
CA SER A 4 37.10 43.89 -3.33
C SER A 4 35.88 43.24 -3.97
N LEU A 5 35.46 43.76 -5.12
CA LEU A 5 34.31 43.24 -5.85
C LEU A 5 34.55 41.80 -6.33
N ASN A 6 35.76 41.49 -6.80
CA ASN A 6 36.13 40.11 -7.16
C ASN A 6 36.10 39.17 -5.96
N ALA A 7 36.58 39.61 -4.78
CA ALA A 7 36.51 38.82 -3.56
C ALA A 7 35.06 38.57 -3.12
N GLU A 8 34.20 39.58 -3.22
CA GLU A 8 32.76 39.47 -2.91
C GLU A 8 32.03 38.51 -3.87
N ILE A 9 32.34 38.57 -5.17
CA ILE A 9 31.79 37.65 -6.18
C ILE A 9 32.25 36.21 -5.88
N ALA A 10 33.54 36.00 -5.61
CA ALA A 10 34.06 34.68 -5.28
C ALA A 10 33.41 34.12 -4.00
N ALA A 11 33.19 34.96 -2.98
CA ALA A 11 32.49 34.59 -1.76
C ALA A 11 31.00 34.29 -2.00
N ALA A 12 30.33 35.01 -2.90
CA ALA A 12 28.96 34.73 -3.30
C ALA A 12 28.85 33.40 -4.04
N GLN A 13 29.72 33.14 -5.01
CA GLN A 13 29.78 31.86 -5.73
C GLN A 13 30.05 30.68 -4.80
N GLY A 14 30.96 30.85 -3.83
CA GLY A 14 31.22 29.83 -2.81
C GLY A 14 30.00 29.52 -1.95
N ARG A 15 29.22 30.55 -1.58
CA ARG A 15 27.95 30.37 -0.86
C ARG A 15 26.91 29.66 -1.71
N ASP A 16 26.77 30.03 -2.98
CA ASP A 16 25.81 29.39 -3.90
C ASP A 16 26.15 27.91 -4.12
N GLN A 17 27.42 27.58 -4.32
CA GLN A 17 27.87 26.18 -4.46
C GLN A 17 27.61 25.38 -3.18
N ALA A 18 27.88 25.96 -2.01
CA ALA A 18 27.59 25.32 -0.73
C ALA A 18 26.08 25.09 -0.54
N ALA A 19 25.26 26.08 -0.89
CA ALA A 19 23.81 25.99 -0.81
C ALA A 19 23.25 24.93 -1.77
N ALA A 20 23.73 24.88 -3.01
CA ALA A 20 23.34 23.85 -3.97
C ALA A 20 23.72 22.44 -3.49
N GLY A 21 24.94 22.27 -2.96
CA GLY A 21 25.38 20.99 -2.40
C GLY A 21 24.61 20.56 -1.15
N GLU A 22 24.12 21.50 -0.34
CA GLU A 22 23.25 21.21 0.79
C GLU A 22 21.84 20.83 0.33
N PHE A 23 21.29 21.54 -0.67
CA PHE A 23 20.00 21.21 -1.26
C PHE A 23 19.98 19.80 -1.85
N ASP A 24 21.02 19.41 -2.61
CA ASP A 24 21.10 18.07 -3.20
C ASP A 24 21.18 16.97 -2.13
N ARG A 25 21.87 17.23 -1.00
CA ARG A 25 21.90 16.32 0.14
C ARG A 25 20.52 16.16 0.76
N GLN A 26 19.82 17.27 1.03
CA GLN A 26 18.48 17.24 1.60
C GLN A 26 17.46 16.56 0.66
N LYS A 27 17.56 16.84 -0.64
CA LYS A 27 16.74 16.20 -1.66
C LYS A 27 16.94 14.69 -1.69
N THR A 28 18.19 14.22 -1.64
CA THR A 28 18.51 12.79 -1.62
C THR A 28 17.97 12.14 -0.35
N ALA A 29 18.23 12.73 0.81
CA ALA A 29 17.73 12.23 2.09
C ALA A 29 16.20 12.18 2.13
N TYR A 30 15.51 13.18 1.55
CA TYR A 30 14.06 13.17 1.44
C TYR A 30 13.55 12.05 0.53
N VAL A 31 14.17 11.86 -0.64
CA VAL A 31 13.77 10.79 -1.57
C VAL A 31 13.97 9.41 -0.92
N ASP A 32 15.09 9.20 -0.25
CA ASP A 32 15.37 7.94 0.45
C ASP A 32 14.36 7.70 1.57
N HIS A 33 14.09 8.71 2.40
CA HIS A 33 13.09 8.64 3.46
C HIS A 33 11.68 8.34 2.94
N VAL A 34 11.25 9.03 1.88
CA VAL A 34 9.94 8.78 1.26
C VAL A 34 9.89 7.38 0.68
N ARG A 35 10.96 6.93 0.02
CA ARG A 35 11.03 5.60 -0.57
C ARG A 35 10.92 4.51 0.50
N GLU A 36 11.63 4.65 1.62
CA GLU A 36 11.61 3.69 2.72
C GLU A 36 10.26 3.69 3.45
N ASN A 37 9.73 4.86 3.81
CA ASN A 37 8.44 4.96 4.48
C ASN A 37 7.30 4.46 3.60
N LEU A 38 7.22 4.93 2.35
CA LEU A 38 6.18 4.49 1.42
C LEU A 38 6.30 3.00 1.12
N ALA A 39 7.52 2.46 1.08
CA ALA A 39 7.73 1.03 0.97
C ALA A 39 7.14 0.28 2.17
N GLY A 40 7.45 0.71 3.39
CA GLY A 40 6.92 0.12 4.61
C GLY A 40 5.41 0.23 4.70
N ASP A 41 4.84 1.39 4.35
CA ASP A 41 3.39 1.62 4.35
C ASP A 41 2.67 0.71 3.34
N ILE A 42 3.19 0.57 2.13
CA ILE A 42 2.62 -0.33 1.11
C ILE A 42 2.68 -1.78 1.57
N GLU A 43 3.79 -2.22 2.15
CA GLU A 43 3.95 -3.57 2.67
C GLU A 43 3.02 -3.83 3.85
N GLY A 44 2.93 -2.89 4.79
CA GLY A 44 2.03 -2.95 5.95
C GLY A 44 0.56 -2.99 5.56
N LEU A 45 0.14 -2.13 4.62
CA LEU A 45 -1.22 -2.13 4.09
C LEU A 45 -1.52 -3.42 3.31
N GLY A 46 -0.58 -3.90 2.50
CA GLY A 46 -0.70 -5.17 1.78
C GLY A 46 -0.91 -6.35 2.73
N ALA A 47 -0.14 -6.41 3.82
CA ALA A 47 -0.29 -7.43 4.86
C ALA A 47 -1.65 -7.34 5.56
N ALA A 48 -2.08 -6.14 5.98
CA ALA A 48 -3.37 -5.94 6.64
C ALA A 48 -4.55 -6.33 5.73
N ILE A 49 -4.51 -5.94 4.45
CA ILE A 49 -5.52 -6.31 3.46
C ILE A 49 -5.58 -7.83 3.29
N THR A 50 -4.43 -8.50 3.20
CA THR A 50 -4.35 -9.96 3.06
C THR A 50 -5.01 -10.66 4.25
N VAL A 51 -4.68 -10.24 5.48
CA VAL A 51 -5.30 -10.79 6.70
C VAL A 51 -6.81 -10.61 6.70
N HIS A 52 -7.31 -9.43 6.34
CA HIS A 52 -8.75 -9.17 6.29
C HIS A 52 -9.46 -9.99 5.20
N LEU A 53 -8.80 -10.24 4.07
CA LEU A 53 -9.33 -11.10 3.02
C LEU A 53 -9.43 -12.54 3.47
N ASP A 54 -8.39 -13.08 4.10
CA ASP A 54 -8.38 -14.44 4.61
C ASP A 54 -9.51 -14.64 5.64
N LEU A 55 -9.66 -13.71 6.58
CA LEU A 55 -10.76 -13.72 7.56
C LEU A 55 -12.15 -13.64 6.88
N THR A 56 -12.28 -12.83 5.84
CA THR A 56 -13.54 -12.70 5.10
C THR A 56 -13.88 -14.00 4.37
N LEU A 57 -12.90 -14.65 3.75
CA LEU A 57 -13.09 -15.94 3.07
C LEU A 57 -13.47 -17.04 4.06
N GLU A 58 -12.86 -17.07 5.24
CA GLU A 58 -13.22 -18.00 6.31
C GLU A 58 -14.67 -17.81 6.77
N LEU A 59 -15.11 -16.55 6.98
CA LEU A 59 -16.50 -16.26 7.34
C LEU A 59 -17.49 -16.69 6.25
N LEU A 60 -17.11 -16.54 4.98
CA LEU A 60 -17.94 -16.97 3.86
C LEU A 60 -18.01 -18.49 3.74
N ASP A 61 -16.93 -19.21 4.09
CA ASP A 61 -16.95 -20.67 4.18
C ASP A 61 -17.86 -21.16 5.30
N ILE A 62 -17.77 -20.55 6.48
CA ILE A 62 -18.66 -20.83 7.61
C ILE A 62 -20.13 -20.58 7.20
N ALA A 63 -20.40 -19.45 6.56
CA ALA A 63 -21.74 -19.12 6.06
C ALA A 63 -22.23 -20.12 5.01
N ALA A 64 -21.38 -20.55 4.08
CA ALA A 64 -21.75 -21.56 3.08
C ALA A 64 -22.11 -22.91 3.73
N SER A 65 -21.34 -23.34 4.74
CA SER A 65 -21.62 -24.55 5.52
C SER A 65 -22.93 -24.45 6.30
N LEU A 66 -23.17 -23.33 6.99
CA LEU A 66 -24.43 -23.03 7.68
C LEU A 66 -25.62 -23.07 6.72
N GLY A 67 -25.46 -22.48 5.52
CA GLY A 67 -26.48 -22.48 4.49
C GLY A 67 -26.76 -23.86 3.89
N ALA A 68 -25.78 -24.78 3.90
CA ALA A 68 -25.98 -26.17 3.49
C ALA A 68 -26.76 -26.95 4.56
N GLU A 69 -26.35 -26.84 5.82
CA GLU A 69 -27.04 -27.52 6.94
C GLU A 69 -28.48 -27.01 7.13
N ALA A 70 -28.72 -25.71 6.99
CA ALA A 70 -30.06 -25.16 7.07
C ALA A 70 -30.98 -25.66 5.95
N ARG A 71 -30.43 -25.87 4.73
CA ARG A 71 -31.19 -26.47 3.62
C ARG A 71 -31.60 -27.91 3.91
N GLU A 72 -30.70 -28.70 4.49
CA GLU A 72 -30.99 -30.08 4.92
C GLU A 72 -32.08 -30.12 5.99
N ARG A 73 -32.15 -29.08 6.84
CA ARG A 73 -33.14 -28.95 7.92
C ARG A 73 -34.38 -28.13 7.55
N HIS A 74 -34.53 -27.72 6.28
CA HIS A 74 -35.63 -26.86 5.80
C HIS A 74 -35.79 -25.54 6.57
N VAL A 75 -34.69 -24.96 7.05
CA VAL A 75 -34.64 -23.65 7.72
C VAL A 75 -34.31 -22.57 6.69
N GLU A 76 -35.12 -21.50 6.65
CA GLU A 76 -34.77 -20.33 5.83
C GLU A 76 -33.57 -19.58 6.43
N MET A 77 -32.61 -19.26 5.57
CA MET A 77 -31.42 -18.51 5.95
C MET A 77 -31.46 -17.08 5.42
N PRO A 78 -30.89 -16.10 6.14
CA PRO A 78 -30.70 -14.74 5.65
C PRO A 78 -29.92 -14.70 4.34
N GLY A 79 -30.19 -13.69 3.50
CA GLY A 79 -29.57 -13.54 2.17
C GLY A 79 -28.04 -13.58 2.19
N LEU A 80 -27.41 -12.98 3.21
CA LEU A 80 -25.96 -13.02 3.43
C LEU A 80 -25.38 -14.44 3.49
N VAL A 81 -26.11 -15.39 4.08
CA VAL A 81 -25.68 -16.79 4.21
C VAL A 81 -26.00 -17.57 2.94
N LYS A 82 -27.15 -17.27 2.32
CA LYS A 82 -27.58 -17.89 1.06
C LYS A 82 -26.62 -17.59 -0.10
N ASP A 83 -26.10 -16.36 -0.14
CA ASP A 83 -25.27 -15.86 -1.24
C ASP A 83 -23.76 -15.96 -0.95
N ALA A 84 -23.37 -16.56 0.20
CA ALA A 84 -21.98 -16.63 0.65
C ALA A 84 -21.03 -17.26 -0.37
N ALA A 85 -21.47 -18.32 -1.06
CA ALA A 85 -20.66 -18.97 -2.10
C ALA A 85 -20.43 -18.07 -3.33
N ALA A 86 -21.40 -17.22 -3.69
CA ALA A 86 -21.25 -16.27 -4.77
C ALA A 86 -20.34 -15.10 -4.37
N ALA A 87 -20.50 -14.59 -3.14
CA ALA A 87 -19.64 -13.57 -2.57
C ALA A 87 -18.18 -14.04 -2.49
N LYS A 88 -17.94 -15.30 -2.10
CA LYS A 88 -16.60 -15.90 -2.05
C LYS A 88 -15.91 -15.86 -3.42
N ARG A 89 -16.60 -16.32 -4.48
CA ARG A 89 -16.06 -16.30 -5.85
C ARG A 89 -15.73 -14.90 -6.34
N LEU A 90 -16.56 -13.92 -6.01
CA LEU A 90 -16.31 -12.52 -6.36
C LEU A 90 -15.05 -11.99 -5.66
N ILE A 91 -14.93 -12.24 -4.36
CA ILE A 91 -13.78 -11.82 -3.57
C ILE A 91 -12.51 -12.51 -4.06
N GLU A 92 -12.52 -13.83 -4.28
CA GLU A 92 -11.37 -14.54 -4.83
C GLU A 92 -10.94 -13.97 -6.19
N THR A 93 -11.88 -13.60 -7.06
CA THR A 93 -11.56 -13.03 -8.38
C THR A 93 -10.95 -11.63 -8.27
N VAL A 94 -11.53 -10.76 -7.44
CA VAL A 94 -11.13 -9.34 -7.33
C VAL A 94 -9.91 -9.18 -6.43
N ALA A 95 -9.88 -9.85 -5.29
CA ALA A 95 -8.81 -9.74 -4.31
C ALA A 95 -7.50 -10.32 -4.85
N PHE A 96 -7.52 -11.52 -5.46
CA PHE A 96 -6.30 -12.10 -6.03
C PHE A 96 -5.76 -11.31 -7.23
N SER A 97 -6.60 -10.58 -7.97
CA SER A 97 -6.12 -9.80 -9.11
C SER A 97 -5.65 -8.40 -8.72
N ALA A 98 -6.33 -7.74 -7.78
CA ALA A 98 -5.99 -6.39 -7.34
C ALA A 98 -4.84 -6.38 -6.33
N VAL A 99 -4.92 -7.19 -5.27
CA VAL A 99 -3.90 -7.21 -4.20
C VAL A 99 -2.60 -7.78 -4.72
N ARG A 100 -2.64 -8.82 -5.55
CA ARG A 100 -1.44 -9.40 -6.15
C ARG A 100 -0.77 -8.47 -7.18
N LYS A 101 -1.52 -7.61 -7.86
CA LYS A 101 -0.93 -6.53 -8.68
C LYS A 101 -0.32 -5.43 -7.82
N MET A 102 -0.95 -5.09 -6.70
CA MET A 102 -0.46 -4.07 -5.78
C MET A 102 0.84 -4.51 -5.10
N ILE A 103 0.94 -5.78 -4.71
CA ILE A 103 2.12 -6.38 -4.08
C ILE A 103 3.16 -6.80 -5.12
N GLY A 104 2.72 -7.38 -6.24
CA GLY A 104 3.58 -7.91 -7.30
C GLY A 104 4.12 -6.87 -8.30
N ALA A 105 3.69 -5.61 -8.22
CA ALA A 105 4.32 -4.50 -8.97
C ALA A 105 5.74 -4.16 -8.46
N ARG A 106 6.23 -4.86 -7.43
CA ARG A 106 7.64 -4.90 -7.04
C ARG A 106 8.29 -6.19 -7.54
N LEU A 107 8.63 -6.24 -8.82
CA LEU A 107 9.85 -6.84 -9.40
C LEU A 107 10.05 -6.24 -10.79
#